data_AF-A0A353LWT4-F1
#
_entry.id   AF-A0A353LWT4-F1
#
_cell.length_a   1.000
_cell.length_b   1.000
_cell.length_c   1.000
_cell.angle_alpha   90.00
_cell.angle_beta   90.00
_cell.angle_gamma   90.00
#
_symmetry.space_group_name_H-M   'P 1'
#
loop_
_entity.id
_entity.type
_entity.pdbx_description
1 polymer ?
#
loop_
_entity_poly.entity_id
_entity_poly.type
_entity_poly.pdbx_seq_one_letter_code
_entity_poly.pdbx_strand_id
1 'polypeptide(L)'
;SSVGEVHWVSFHHYITQYVDVLNERFLALDAEKRVKNISIMVKRLVEQDDEYQQYRAAITKAARTHDCPTHDIDLDIDYPDEIDW
;
A
#
# COMPACT_ATOMS: atom_id res chain seq x y z
N SER A 1 -25.57 16.29 22.43
CA SER A 1 -24.23 16.25 21.83
C SER A 1 -23.93 14.83 21.45
N SER A 2 -23.88 14.53 20.14
CA SER A 2 -23.47 13.22 19.65
C SER A 2 -21.95 13.13 19.81
N VAL A 3 -21.48 12.20 20.62
CA VAL A 3 -20.06 11.86 20.70
C VAL A 3 -19.77 11.07 19.43
N GLY A 4 -18.96 11.63 18.54
CA GLY A 4 -18.57 10.96 17.30
C GLY A 4 -17.95 9.59 17.62
N GLU A 5 -18.42 8.55 16.95
CA GLU A 5 -17.85 7.21 17.02
C GLU A 5 -16.37 7.28 16.62
N VAL A 6 -15.48 6.88 17.53
CA VAL A 6 -14.05 6.75 17.23
C VAL A 6 -13.85 5.41 16.56
N HIS A 7 -13.67 5.40 15.24
CA HIS A 7 -13.29 4.19 14.52
C HIS A 7 -11.79 3.94 14.71
N TRP A 8 -11.45 2.79 15.29
CA TRP A 8 -10.07 2.34 15.41
C TRP A 8 -9.65 1.64 14.12
N VAL A 9 -8.63 2.16 13.45
CA VAL A 9 -7.96 1.49 12.34
C VAL A 9 -6.72 0.79 12.88
N SER A 10 -6.61 -0.51 12.66
CA SER A 10 -5.43 -1.31 13.03
C SER A 10 -4.68 -1.74 11.77
N PHE A 11 -3.36 -1.57 11.80
CA PHE A 11 -2.44 -1.99 10.74
C PHE A 11 -1.62 -3.22 11.16
N HIS A 12 -2.06 -3.94 12.19
CA HIS A 12 -1.41 -5.18 12.59
C HIS A 12 -1.52 -6.21 11.45
N HIS A 13 -0.40 -6.80 11.05
CA HIS A 13 -0.28 -7.67 9.86
C HIS A 13 -0.62 -7.00 8.51
N TYR A 14 -0.46 -5.68 8.42
CA TYR A 14 -0.51 -5.00 7.14
C TYR A 14 0.63 -5.49 6.23
N ILE A 15 0.33 -5.74 4.96
CA ILE A 15 1.33 -6.10 3.95
C ILE A 15 1.96 -4.81 3.43
N THR A 16 3.09 -4.41 4.03
CA THR A 16 3.76 -3.13 3.74
C THR A 16 4.22 -3.01 2.29
N GLN A 17 4.46 -4.13 1.61
CA GLN A 17 4.76 -4.15 0.18
C GLN A 17 3.68 -3.49 -0.69
N TYR A 18 2.42 -3.44 -0.24
CA TYR A 18 1.39 -2.69 -0.96
C TYR A 18 1.62 -1.17 -0.91
N VAL A 19 2.31 -0.67 0.11
CA VAL A 19 2.76 0.73 0.16
C VAL A 19 3.74 0.99 -0.99
N ASP A 20 4.65 0.05 -1.27
CA ASP A 20 5.61 0.20 -2.36
C ASP A 20 4.92 0.23 -3.72
N VAL A 21 3.92 -0.62 -3.94
CA VAL A 21 3.08 -0.58 -5.15
C VAL A 21 2.38 0.78 -5.31
N LEU A 22 1.86 1.35 -4.23
CA LEU A 22 1.22 2.65 -4.28
C LEU A 22 2.24 3.77 -4.52
N ASN A 23 3.44 3.66 -3.94
CA ASN A 23 4.53 4.62 -4.14
C ASN A 23 5.03 4.60 -5.59
N GLU A 24 5.26 3.43 -6.19
CA GLU A 24 5.63 3.29 -7.60
C GLU A 24 4.62 4.03 -8.50
N ARG A 25 3.32 3.75 -8.30
CA ARG A 25 2.24 4.40 -9.06
C ARG A 25 2.18 5.90 -8.80
N PHE A 26 2.45 6.34 -7.58
CA PHE A 26 2.46 7.75 -7.21
C PHE A 26 3.63 8.49 -7.87
N LEU A 27 4.82 7.88 -7.89
CA LEU A 27 6.02 8.45 -8.51
C LEU A 27 5.96 8.45 -10.04
N ALA A 28 5.17 7.55 -10.64
CA ALA A 28 4.89 7.58 -12.07
C ALA A 28 4.00 8.77 -12.51
N LEU A 29 3.37 9.48 -11.56
CA LEU A 29 2.60 10.70 -11.83
C LEU A 29 3.51 11.93 -11.81
N ASP A 30 3.20 12.91 -12.68
CA ASP A 30 3.81 14.24 -12.58
C ASP A 30 3.41 14.96 -11.27
N ALA A 31 4.18 16.00 -10.90
CA ALA A 31 4.01 16.73 -9.65
C ALA A 31 2.57 17.26 -9.44
N GLU A 32 1.94 17.81 -10.49
CA GLU A 32 0.58 18.33 -10.40
C GLU A 32 -0.44 17.22 -10.14
N LYS A 33 -0.30 16.08 -10.83
CA LYS A 33 -1.15 14.91 -10.62
C LYS A 33 -0.94 14.28 -9.24
N ARG A 34 0.29 14.26 -8.72
CA ARG A 34 0.55 13.79 -7.35
C ARG A 34 -0.23 14.58 -6.31
N VAL A 35 -0.21 15.90 -6.40
CA VAL A 35 -1.01 16.78 -5.50
C VAL A 35 -2.50 16.44 -5.58
N LYS A 36 -3.02 16.22 -6.80
CA LYS A 36 -4.45 15.89 -7.00
C LYS A 36 -4.83 14.48 -6.52
N ASN A 37 -3.90 13.53 -6.49
CA ASN A 37 -4.17 12.12 -6.23
C ASN A 37 -3.67 11.61 -4.88
N ILE A 38 -2.96 12.41 -4.08
CA ILE A 38 -2.42 11.96 -2.78
C ILE A 38 -3.50 11.44 -1.83
N SER A 39 -4.69 12.06 -1.81
CA SER A 39 -5.81 11.61 -0.99
C SER A 39 -6.35 10.24 -1.41
N ILE A 40 -6.24 9.89 -2.70
CA ILE A 40 -6.63 8.57 -3.21
C ILE A 40 -5.64 7.50 -2.73
N MET A 41 -4.33 7.80 -2.72
CA MET A 41 -3.31 6.88 -2.19
C MET A 41 -3.54 6.64 -0.69
N VAL A 42 -3.78 7.71 0.08
CA VAL A 42 -4.12 7.60 1.52
C VAL A 42 -5.38 6.78 1.73
N LYS A 43 -6.43 7.03 0.93
CA LYS A 43 -7.68 6.26 1.02
C LYS A 43 -7.44 4.76 0.82
N ARG A 44 -6.67 4.37 -0.20
CA ARG A 44 -6.31 2.96 -0.46
C ARG A 44 -5.52 2.32 0.69
N LEU A 45 -4.61 3.06 1.32
CA LEU A 45 -3.86 2.60 2.48
C LEU A 45 -4.78 2.31 3.68
N VAL A 46 -5.73 3.21 3.94
CA VAL A 46 -6.61 3.16 5.12
C VAL A 46 -7.75 2.17 4.94
N GLU A 47 -8.45 2.23 3.80
CA GLU A 47 -9.66 1.43 3.59
C GLU A 47 -9.38 -0.04 3.35
N GLN A 48 -8.15 -0.39 2.93
CA GLN A 48 -7.78 -1.79 2.69
C GLN A 48 -8.80 -2.50 1.79
N ASP A 49 -9.14 -1.83 0.69
CA ASP A 49 -10.14 -2.21 -0.30
C ASP A 49 -9.84 -3.57 -0.96
N ASP A 50 -10.72 -4.00 -1.87
CA ASP A 50 -10.61 -5.29 -2.56
C ASP A 50 -9.24 -5.48 -3.22
N GLU A 51 -8.62 -4.41 -3.73
CA GLU A 51 -7.29 -4.49 -4.33
C GLU A 51 -6.23 -4.85 -3.28
N TYR A 52 -6.24 -4.17 -2.13
CA TYR A 52 -5.36 -4.54 -1.02
C TYR A 52 -5.59 -5.98 -0.55
N GLN A 53 -6.85 -6.43 -0.43
CA GLN A 53 -7.14 -7.81 0.02
C GLN A 53 -6.62 -8.85 -0.98
N GLN A 54 -6.76 -8.59 -2.29
CA GLN A 54 -6.20 -9.44 -3.33
C GLN A 54 -4.67 -9.49 -3.24
N TYR A 55 -4.02 -8.33 -3.06
CA TYR A 55 -2.57 -8.24 -2.92
C TYR A 55 -2.07 -9.01 -1.69
N ARG A 56 -2.74 -8.81 -0.55
CA ARG A 56 -2.45 -9.52 0.69
C ARG A 56 -2.60 -11.03 0.54
N ALA A 57 -3.62 -11.49 -0.16
CA ALA A 57 -3.81 -12.92 -0.44
C ALA A 57 -2.68 -13.48 -1.32
N ALA A 58 -2.23 -12.72 -2.33
CA ALA A 58 -1.12 -13.11 -3.21
C ALA A 58 0.21 -13.24 -2.45
N ILE A 59 0.59 -12.22 -1.67
CA ILE A 59 1.81 -12.25 -0.84
C ILE A 59 1.76 -13.38 0.18
N THR A 60 0.62 -13.56 0.86
CA THR A 60 0.45 -14.66 1.83
C THR A 60 0.60 -16.02 1.16
N LYS A 61 0.07 -16.20 -0.06
CA LYS A 61 0.20 -17.44 -0.83
C LYS A 61 1.66 -17.67 -1.25
N ALA A 62 2.36 -16.64 -1.70
CA ALA A 62 3.78 -16.72 -2.06
C ALA A 62 4.62 -17.12 -0.84
N ALA A 63 4.46 -16.43 0.28
CA ALA A 63 5.17 -16.70 1.54
C ALA A 63 4.99 -18.16 2.00
N ARG A 64 3.76 -18.68 1.93
CA ARG A 64 3.47 -20.10 2.22
C ARG A 64 4.13 -21.08 1.25
N THR A 65 4.25 -20.70 -0.02
CA THR A 65 4.85 -21.55 -1.06
C THR A 65 6.37 -21.65 -0.89
N HIS A 66 6.99 -20.56 -0.41
CA HIS A 66 8.43 -20.46 -0.17
C HIS A 66 8.85 -20.76 1.27
N ASP A 67 7.90 -21.09 2.14
CA ASP A 67 8.12 -21.33 3.59
C ASP A 67 8.88 -20.18 4.27
N CYS A 68 8.49 -18.94 3.96
CA CYS A 68 9.09 -17.73 4.51
C CYS A 68 8.04 -16.79 5.12
N PRO A 69 8.46 -15.86 5.99
CA PRO A 69 7.62 -14.73 6.40
C PRO A 69 7.14 -13.89 5.21
N THR A 70 5.99 -13.23 5.36
CA THR A 70 5.45 -12.36 4.29
C THR A 70 6.34 -11.17 3.97
N HIS A 71 7.15 -10.70 4.90
CA HIS A 71 8.08 -9.57 4.67
C HIS A 71 9.33 -9.96 3.88
N ASP A 72 9.60 -11.26 3.69
CA ASP A 72 10.70 -11.76 2.86
C ASP A 72 10.29 -11.95 1.39
N ILE A 73 9.02 -11.68 1.05
CA ILE A 73 8.57 -11.66 -0.33
C ILE A 73 8.93 -10.30 -0.92
N ASP A 74 9.96 -10.31 -1.77
CA ASP A 74 10.39 -9.15 -2.54
C ASP A 74 9.43 -8.85 -3.69
N LEU A 75 9.28 -7.56 -3.96
CA LEU A 75 8.62 -7.06 -5.15
C LEU A 75 9.64 -6.65 -6.20
N ASP A 76 9.29 -6.86 -7.46
CA ASP A 76 10.03 -6.30 -8.59
C ASP A 76 9.62 -4.83 -8.78
N ILE A 77 10.05 -3.97 -7.86
CA ILE A 77 9.84 -2.51 -7.91
C ILE A 77 11.20 -1.84 -8.05
N ASP A 78 11.34 -1.09 -9.14
CA ASP A 78 12.52 -0.28 -9.43
C ASP A 78 12.20 1.19 -9.16
N TYR A 79 12.62 1.68 -7.99
CA TYR A 79 12.46 3.08 -7.64
C TYR A 79 13.44 3.95 -8.44
N PRO A 80 13.01 5.13 -8.94
CA PRO A 80 13.91 6.02 -9.64
C PRO A 80 15.00 6.56 -8.70
N ASP A 81 16.23 6.65 -9.20
CA ASP A 81 17.38 7.21 -8.46
C ASP A 81 17.15 8.67 -8.04
N GLU A 82 16.43 9.43 -8.88
CA GLU A 82 16.06 10.82 -8.64
C GLU A 82 14.53 10.98 -8.69
N ILE A 83 13.97 11.62 -7.66
CA ILE A 83 12.56 11.99 -7.61
C ILE A 83 12.47 13.51 -7.77
N ASP A 84 11.91 13.96 -8.88
CA ASP A 84 11.43 15.33 -9.04
C ASP A 84 10.16 15.47 -8.18
N TRP A 85 10.10 16.44 -7.25
CA TRP A 85 9.04 16.57 -6.21
C TRP A 85 8.06 17.70 -6.51
#